data_AF-A0A7S4VJ16-F1
#
_entry.id   AF-A0A7S4VJ16-F1
#
_cell.length_a   1.000
_cell.length_b   1.000
_cell.length_c   1.000
_cell.angle_alpha   90.00
_cell.angle_beta   90.00
_cell.angle_gamma   90.00
#
_symmetry.space_group_name_H-M   'P 1'
#
loop_
_entity.id
_entity.type
_entity.pdbx_description
1 polymer ?
#
loop_
_entity_poly.entity_id
_entity_poly.type
_entity_poly.pdbx_seq_one_letter_code
_entity_poly.pdbx_strand_id
1 'polypeptide(L)'
;MAQGLLAQARAGVLSPRPALVPLRSSTQPSMPVVMAKDGATELKPGQKMSADVELMTISGWGKCTRRLDRVLKKKPNVNFKTDDGMTPLHNAAMCGSAEFCKKLIDAKADPNVPATEALVTPLEIVLAKISYEEERDTRLNDFDQVNRLDDTSLAVRPDLRPFYETRKVLEDAGGVCADAFGGDPVIRPNGSVKGGPASELRSYDLGEDGSYTAAAHLRTGKYDVLKYEDGRLVEAAYDAKTGKWEGM
;
A
#
# COMPACT_ATOMS: atom_id res chain seq x y z
N MET A 1 21.57 34.10 62.74
CA MET A 1 21.05 32.95 61.99
C MET A 1 21.36 33.14 60.52
N ALA A 2 21.91 32.10 59.91
CA ALA A 2 22.05 31.87 58.46
C ALA A 2 22.83 32.91 57.63
N GLN A 3 24.12 32.62 57.47
CA GLN A 3 24.94 33.02 56.33
C GLN A 3 24.44 32.40 55.02
N GLY A 4 24.58 33.15 53.92
CA GLY A 4 25.07 32.64 52.64
C GLY A 4 24.10 31.86 51.75
N LEU A 5 23.65 32.48 50.66
CA LEU A 5 23.22 31.75 49.44
C LEU A 5 23.13 32.69 48.23
N LEU A 6 24.30 33.13 47.75
CA LEU A 6 24.45 33.68 46.40
C LEU A 6 25.75 33.11 45.80
N ALA A 7 25.64 31.91 45.23
CA ALA A 7 26.42 31.36 44.12
C ALA A 7 26.47 29.82 44.23
N GLN A 8 25.80 29.13 43.30
CA GLN A 8 26.36 28.00 42.53
C GLN A 8 25.27 27.35 41.67
N ALA A 9 25.53 27.33 40.36
CA ALA A 9 24.78 26.55 39.39
C ALA A 9 24.90 25.05 39.68
N ARG A 10 23.83 24.28 39.46
CA ARG A 10 23.92 22.86 39.07
C ARG A 10 22.59 22.33 38.54
N ALA A 11 22.65 21.87 37.29
CA ALA A 11 21.85 20.83 36.65
C ALA A 11 20.41 20.64 37.18
N GLY A 12 19.44 21.18 36.45
CA GLY A 12 18.06 20.75 36.54
C GLY A 12 17.98 19.24 36.29
N VAL A 13 17.68 18.50 37.34
CA VAL A 13 17.48 17.06 37.36
C VAL A 13 16.31 16.75 36.43
N LEU A 14 16.62 16.20 35.24
CA LEU A 14 15.62 15.46 34.46
C LEU A 14 15.06 14.39 35.39
N SER A 15 13.74 14.41 35.58
CA SER A 15 13.03 13.32 36.24
C SER A 15 13.46 11.99 35.64
N PRO A 16 13.69 10.95 36.45
CA PRO A 16 14.00 9.64 35.90
C PRO A 16 12.81 9.23 35.02
N ARG A 17 13.08 8.92 33.75
CA ARG A 17 12.11 8.30 32.85
C ARG A 17 11.43 7.16 33.63
N PRO A 18 10.09 7.07 33.65
CA PRO A 18 9.43 5.98 34.35
C PRO A 18 10.02 4.67 33.81
N ALA A 19 10.49 3.81 34.72
CA ALA A 19 11.00 2.50 34.35
C ALA A 19 9.89 1.80 33.58
N LEU A 20 10.15 1.43 32.32
CA LEU A 20 9.25 0.63 31.52
C LEU A 20 8.92 -0.62 32.35
N VAL A 21 7.63 -0.81 32.64
CA VAL A 21 7.14 -2.01 33.31
C VAL A 21 7.62 -3.19 32.47
N PRO A 22 8.38 -4.15 33.03
CA PRO A 22 8.74 -5.34 32.28
C PRO A 22 7.44 -6.04 31.93
N LEU A 23 7.18 -6.18 30.62
CA LEU A 23 6.07 -7.00 30.14
C LEU A 23 6.21 -8.36 30.82
N ARG A 24 5.16 -8.78 31.55
CA ARG A 24 5.12 -10.07 32.25
C ARG A 24 5.66 -11.13 31.31
N SER A 25 6.52 -12.00 31.84
CA SER A 25 7.07 -13.17 31.15
C SER A 25 5.93 -14.02 30.57
N SER A 26 5.49 -13.66 29.38
CA SER A 26 4.47 -14.39 28.66
C SER A 26 5.22 -15.32 27.76
N THR A 27 5.06 -16.61 27.99
CA THR A 27 5.35 -17.71 27.06
C THR A 27 4.52 -17.62 25.76
N GLN A 28 4.03 -16.44 25.39
CA GLN A 28 3.47 -16.20 24.07
C GLN A 28 4.62 -15.93 23.11
N PRO A 29 4.58 -16.50 21.89
CA PRO A 29 5.51 -16.09 20.84
C PRO A 29 5.37 -14.57 20.71
N SER A 30 6.42 -13.83 21.07
CA SER A 30 6.45 -12.38 20.89
C SER A 30 6.26 -12.13 19.40
N MET A 31 5.13 -11.52 19.02
CA MET A 31 4.92 -11.17 17.61
C MET A 31 6.13 -10.36 17.13
N PRO A 32 6.77 -10.76 16.00
CA PRO A 32 7.84 -9.98 15.40
C PRO A 32 7.42 -8.52 15.24
N VAL A 33 8.24 -7.59 15.73
CA VAL A 33 8.04 -6.18 15.43
C VAL A 33 8.80 -5.90 14.14
N VAL A 34 8.06 -5.70 13.04
CA VAL A 34 8.64 -5.34 11.75
C VAL A 34 8.75 -3.82 11.68
N MET A 35 9.96 -3.29 11.55
CA MET A 35 10.23 -1.86 11.41
C MET A 35 10.81 -1.57 10.03
N ALA A 36 10.47 -0.40 9.47
CA ALA A 36 11.20 0.09 8.30
C ALA A 36 12.65 0.39 8.71
N LYS A 37 13.61 -0.03 7.89
CA LYS A 37 15.03 0.16 8.16
C LYS A 37 15.41 1.64 8.27
N ASP A 38 16.30 1.97 9.20
CA ASP A 38 16.85 3.32 9.38
C ASP A 38 17.59 3.74 8.09
N GLY A 39 16.90 4.45 7.21
CA GLY A 39 17.35 4.74 5.84
C GLY A 39 16.27 4.57 4.76
N ALA A 40 15.10 4.03 5.11
CA ALA A 40 13.89 4.16 4.29
C ALA A 40 13.68 5.65 4.03
N THR A 41 13.97 6.08 2.79
CA THR A 41 14.15 7.47 2.37
C THR A 41 13.27 8.45 3.13
N GLU A 42 13.83 9.04 4.20
CA GLU A 42 13.18 10.16 4.87
C GLU A 42 13.16 11.30 3.86
N LEU A 43 12.00 11.48 3.22
CA LEU A 43 11.77 12.57 2.29
C LEU A 43 11.90 13.87 3.07
N LYS A 44 13.07 14.50 2.97
CA LYS A 44 13.28 15.80 3.61
C LYS A 44 12.31 16.80 2.98
N PRO A 45 11.60 17.63 3.79
CA PRO A 45 10.74 18.68 3.26
C PRO A 45 11.51 19.56 2.28
N GLY A 46 11.09 19.60 1.01
CA GLY A 46 11.73 20.37 -0.05
C GLY A 46 12.63 19.58 -1.02
N GLN A 47 12.84 18.28 -0.82
CA GLN A 47 13.52 17.44 -1.81
C GLN A 47 12.63 17.28 -3.05
N LYS A 48 13.20 17.50 -4.25
CA LYS A 48 12.50 17.23 -5.52
C LYS A 48 12.26 15.73 -5.62
N MET A 49 10.98 15.34 -5.72
CA MET A 49 10.60 13.94 -5.95
C MET A 49 11.07 13.51 -7.35
N SER A 50 11.34 12.21 -7.53
CA SER A 50 11.56 11.66 -8.87
C SER A 50 10.28 11.80 -9.70
N ALA A 51 10.39 11.94 -11.03
CA ALA A 51 9.23 12.11 -11.90
C ALA A 51 8.22 10.94 -11.78
N ASP A 52 8.71 9.74 -11.44
CA ASP A 52 7.90 8.54 -11.25
C ASP A 52 7.12 8.58 -9.93
N VAL A 53 7.76 9.03 -8.84
CA VAL A 53 7.09 9.24 -7.54
C VAL A 53 6.12 10.42 -7.62
N GLU A 54 6.46 11.48 -8.35
CA GLU A 54 5.54 12.58 -8.68
C GLU A 54 4.30 12.04 -9.42
N LEU A 55 4.48 11.18 -10.43
CA LEU A 55 3.37 10.58 -11.17
C LEU A 55 2.47 9.75 -10.24
N MET A 56 3.07 8.96 -9.36
CA MET A 56 2.34 8.08 -8.45
C MET A 56 1.49 8.87 -7.45
N THR A 57 2.06 9.92 -6.85
CA THR A 57 1.37 10.78 -5.88
C THR A 57 0.23 11.57 -6.52
N ILE A 58 0.42 12.12 -7.73
CA ILE A 58 -0.63 12.86 -8.45
C ILE A 58 -1.77 11.92 -8.84
N SER A 59 -1.47 10.68 -9.22
CA SER A 59 -2.48 9.68 -9.56
C SER A 59 -3.37 9.31 -8.38
N GLY A 60 -2.83 9.32 -7.15
CA GLY A 60 -3.59 9.09 -5.91
C GLY A 60 -4.51 10.24 -5.48
N TRP A 61 -4.41 11.42 -6.09
CA TRP A 61 -5.33 12.54 -5.82
C TRP A 61 -6.48 12.65 -6.82
N GLY A 62 -6.37 12.01 -7.99
CA GLY A 62 -7.44 11.84 -8.97
C GLY A 62 -7.99 13.09 -9.69
N LYS A 63 -7.66 14.32 -9.25
CA LYS A 63 -8.26 15.58 -9.78
C LYS A 63 -7.27 16.55 -10.42
N CYS A 64 -5.96 16.25 -10.37
CA CYS A 64 -4.90 17.20 -10.71
C CYS A 64 -4.43 17.11 -12.18
N THR A 65 -5.33 17.38 -13.14
CA THR A 65 -5.06 17.23 -14.60
C THR A 65 -3.87 18.06 -15.10
N ARG A 66 -3.79 19.35 -14.71
CA ARG A 66 -2.69 20.25 -15.12
C ARG A 66 -1.31 19.78 -14.65
N ARG A 67 -1.25 19.15 -13.46
CA ARG A 67 0.01 18.59 -12.94
C ARG A 67 0.37 17.30 -13.66
N LEU A 68 -0.62 16.45 -13.95
CA LEU A 68 -0.43 15.23 -14.73
C LEU A 68 0.20 15.54 -16.09
N ASP A 69 -0.33 16.53 -16.82
CA ASP A 69 0.22 16.92 -18.14
C ASP A 69 1.67 17.40 -18.07
N ARG A 70 2.03 18.10 -16.98
CA ARG A 70 3.41 18.54 -16.74
C ARG A 70 4.33 17.38 -16.47
N VAL A 71 3.86 16.38 -15.71
CA VAL A 71 4.66 15.21 -15.36
C VAL A 71 4.82 14.31 -16.58
N LEU A 72 3.76 14.06 -17.36
CA LEU A 72 3.83 13.29 -18.61
C LEU A 72 4.79 13.89 -19.64
N LYS A 73 4.93 15.23 -19.71
CA LYS A 73 5.94 15.90 -20.56
C LYS A 73 7.39 15.51 -20.21
N LYS A 74 7.65 15.12 -18.96
CA LYS A 74 8.98 14.63 -18.53
C LYS A 74 9.24 13.17 -18.95
N LYS A 75 8.29 12.50 -19.59
CA LYS A 75 8.34 11.07 -19.97
C LYS A 75 8.70 10.14 -18.80
N PRO A 76 7.95 10.19 -17.68
CA PRO A 76 8.15 9.27 -16.56
C PRO A 76 7.84 7.83 -16.98
N ASN A 77 8.31 6.88 -16.18
CA ASN A 77 7.91 5.49 -16.33
C ASN A 77 6.46 5.31 -15.87
N VAL A 78 5.55 5.15 -16.83
CA VAL A 78 4.10 5.03 -16.59
C VAL A 78 3.74 3.71 -15.90
N ASN A 79 4.59 2.69 -16.06
CA ASN A 79 4.45 1.37 -15.44
C ASN A 79 5.34 1.22 -14.19
N PHE A 80 5.72 2.34 -13.55
CA PHE A 80 6.42 2.31 -12.27
C PHE A 80 5.61 1.52 -11.24
N LYS A 81 6.27 0.62 -10.51
CA LYS A 81 5.66 -0.17 -9.43
C LYS A 81 6.15 0.33 -8.08
N THR A 82 5.24 0.51 -7.13
CA THR A 82 5.63 0.66 -5.72
C THR A 82 6.10 -0.66 -5.14
N ASP A 83 6.52 -0.64 -3.88
CA ASP A 83 6.88 -1.86 -3.17
C ASP A 83 5.73 -2.88 -3.19
N ASP A 84 4.49 -2.42 -3.03
CA ASP A 84 3.29 -3.27 -3.10
C ASP A 84 2.90 -3.67 -4.54
N GLY A 85 3.74 -3.35 -5.54
CA GLY A 85 3.46 -3.65 -6.95
C GLY A 85 2.45 -2.72 -7.62
N MET A 86 1.88 -1.74 -6.89
CA MET A 86 0.89 -0.82 -7.43
C MET A 86 1.49 0.08 -8.51
N THR A 87 0.75 0.26 -9.59
CA THR A 87 1.10 1.19 -10.68
C THR A 87 0.31 2.49 -10.61
N PRO A 88 0.74 3.58 -11.27
CA PRO A 88 -0.04 4.81 -11.37
C PRO A 88 -1.49 4.59 -11.83
N LEU A 89 -1.72 3.58 -12.68
CA LEU A 89 -3.05 3.22 -13.16
C LEU A 89 -3.94 2.62 -12.06
N HIS A 90 -3.38 1.85 -11.11
CA HIS A 90 -4.12 1.37 -9.94
C HIS A 90 -4.61 2.54 -9.07
N ASN A 91 -3.75 3.54 -8.82
CA ASN A 91 -4.14 4.72 -8.06
C ASN A 91 -5.22 5.54 -8.78
N ALA A 92 -5.08 5.74 -10.09
CA ALA A 92 -6.10 6.43 -10.88
C ALA A 92 -7.45 5.69 -10.87
N ALA A 93 -7.42 4.36 -10.94
CA ALA A 93 -8.59 3.48 -10.86
C ALA A 93 -9.26 3.56 -9.47
N MET A 94 -8.47 3.53 -8.40
CA MET A 94 -8.95 3.66 -7.01
C MET A 94 -9.62 5.02 -6.76
N CYS A 95 -9.13 6.09 -7.39
CA CYS A 95 -9.76 7.42 -7.31
C CYS A 95 -11.01 7.58 -8.18
N GLY A 96 -11.32 6.62 -9.06
CA GLY A 96 -12.43 6.74 -10.00
C GLY A 96 -12.22 7.85 -11.04
N SER A 97 -10.97 8.16 -11.41
CA SER A 97 -10.68 9.26 -12.35
C SER A 97 -10.52 8.77 -13.78
N ALA A 98 -11.63 8.81 -14.56
CA ALA A 98 -11.64 8.34 -15.94
C ALA A 98 -10.66 9.11 -16.83
N GLU A 99 -10.52 10.42 -16.62
CA GLU A 99 -9.58 11.26 -17.37
C GLU A 99 -8.12 10.87 -17.13
N PHE A 100 -7.77 10.51 -15.89
CA PHE A 100 -6.43 10.05 -15.55
C PHE A 100 -6.15 8.69 -16.18
N CYS A 101 -7.09 7.75 -16.09
CA CYS A 101 -6.96 6.45 -16.74
C CYS A 101 -6.74 6.60 -18.25
N LYS A 102 -7.55 7.42 -18.94
CA LYS A 102 -7.38 7.71 -20.37
C LYS A 102 -5.98 8.23 -20.68
N LYS A 103 -5.51 9.26 -19.97
CA LYS A 103 -4.18 9.85 -20.21
C LYS A 103 -3.03 8.88 -19.93
N LEU A 104 -3.17 8.01 -18.93
CA LEU A 104 -2.16 6.98 -18.63
C LEU A 104 -2.16 5.91 -19.73
N ILE A 105 -3.33 5.48 -20.21
CA ILE A 105 -3.47 4.53 -21.32
C ILE A 105 -2.89 5.13 -22.62
N ASP A 106 -3.17 6.40 -22.91
CA ASP A 106 -2.58 7.13 -24.04
C ASP A 106 -1.04 7.17 -23.94
N ALA A 107 -0.52 7.23 -22.71
CA ALA A 107 0.91 7.16 -22.42
C ALA A 107 1.47 5.73 -22.40
N LYS A 108 0.71 4.73 -22.86
CA LYS A 108 1.04 3.30 -22.94
C LYS A 108 1.17 2.60 -21.57
N ALA A 109 0.37 3.00 -20.59
CA ALA A 109 0.22 2.23 -19.36
C ALA A 109 -0.35 0.84 -19.64
N ASP A 110 0.17 -0.18 -18.98
CA ASP A 110 -0.37 -1.53 -19.04
C ASP A 110 -1.56 -1.70 -18.07
N PRO A 111 -2.78 -2.02 -18.55
CA PRO A 111 -3.97 -2.18 -17.71
C PRO A 111 -4.06 -3.54 -17.00
N ASN A 112 -3.15 -4.46 -17.31
CA ASN A 112 -3.18 -5.85 -16.83
C ASN A 112 -1.98 -6.16 -15.92
N VAL A 113 -1.45 -5.15 -15.22
CA VAL A 113 -0.40 -5.36 -14.23
C VAL A 113 -1.07 -5.82 -12.94
N PRO A 114 -0.76 -7.01 -12.40
CA PRO A 114 -1.21 -7.41 -11.08
C PRO A 114 -0.39 -6.68 -10.00
N ALA A 115 -1.07 -6.25 -8.95
CA ALA A 115 -0.48 -5.57 -7.79
C ALA A 115 -0.99 -6.20 -6.49
N THR A 116 -0.28 -5.94 -5.39
CA THR A 116 -0.55 -6.44 -4.03
C THR A 116 -0.47 -7.97 -3.89
N GLU A 117 -0.52 -8.45 -2.66
CA GLU A 117 -0.59 -9.89 -2.33
C GLU A 117 -1.79 -10.59 -2.99
N ALA A 118 -2.89 -9.86 -3.20
CA ALA A 118 -4.09 -10.36 -3.85
C ALA A 118 -3.99 -10.36 -5.39
N LEU A 119 -2.87 -9.91 -5.96
CA LEU A 119 -2.60 -9.90 -7.41
C LEU A 119 -3.71 -9.21 -8.22
N VAL A 120 -4.29 -8.17 -7.63
CA VAL A 120 -5.41 -7.43 -8.21
C VAL A 120 -4.95 -6.57 -9.36
N THR A 121 -5.80 -6.46 -10.36
CA THR A 121 -5.65 -5.59 -11.51
C THR A 121 -6.34 -4.25 -11.29
N PRO A 122 -5.99 -3.20 -12.07
CA PRO A 122 -6.70 -1.92 -12.02
C PRO A 122 -8.21 -2.06 -12.24
N LEU A 123 -8.65 -3.01 -13.08
CA LEU A 123 -10.07 -3.26 -13.34
C LEU A 123 -10.77 -3.85 -12.11
N GLU A 124 -10.17 -4.83 -11.45
CA GLU A 124 -10.72 -5.45 -10.24
C GLU A 124 -10.88 -4.47 -9.09
N ILE A 125 -9.97 -3.49 -8.93
CA ILE A 125 -10.13 -2.43 -7.92
C ILE A 125 -11.41 -1.63 -8.16
N VAL A 126 -11.69 -1.25 -9.41
CA VAL A 126 -12.91 -0.51 -9.75
C VAL A 126 -14.15 -1.36 -9.51
N LEU A 127 -14.11 -2.63 -9.92
CA LEU A 127 -15.24 -3.55 -9.74
C LEU A 127 -15.52 -3.82 -8.25
N ALA A 128 -14.50 -4.09 -7.45
CA ALA A 128 -14.63 -4.29 -6.01
C ALA A 128 -15.19 -3.05 -5.30
N LYS A 129 -14.81 -1.85 -5.76
CA LYS A 129 -15.36 -0.60 -5.22
C LYS A 129 -16.83 -0.44 -5.58
N ILE A 130 -17.21 -0.72 -6.82
CA ILE A 130 -18.61 -0.65 -7.26
C ILE A 130 -19.46 -1.67 -6.48
N SER A 131 -19.04 -2.94 -6.44
CA SER A 131 -19.81 -3.99 -5.75
C SER A 131 -19.96 -3.70 -4.26
N TYR A 132 -18.89 -3.24 -3.60
CA TYR A 132 -18.93 -2.87 -2.19
C TYR A 132 -19.94 -1.76 -1.90
N GLU A 133 -20.00 -0.73 -2.74
CA GLU A 133 -20.94 0.38 -2.54
C GLU A 133 -22.38 0.00 -2.94
N GLU A 134 -22.58 -0.84 -3.95
CA GLU A 134 -23.90 -1.38 -4.33
C GLU A 134 -24.47 -2.32 -3.24
N GLU A 135 -23.64 -3.20 -2.67
CA GLU A 135 -24.00 -4.05 -1.53
C GLU A 135 -24.32 -3.21 -0.29
N ARG A 136 -23.56 -2.15 -0.05
CA ARG A 136 -23.87 -1.20 1.04
C ARG A 136 -25.19 -0.50 0.80
N ASP A 137 -25.44 -0.05 -0.43
CA ASP A 137 -26.69 0.64 -0.76
C ASP A 137 -27.90 -0.27 -0.60
N THR A 138 -27.83 -1.52 -1.08
CA THR A 138 -28.89 -2.51 -0.89
C THR A 138 -29.14 -2.82 0.58
N ARG A 139 -28.08 -2.97 1.39
CA ARG A 139 -28.19 -3.21 2.83
C ARG A 139 -28.74 -2.01 3.61
N LEU A 140 -28.40 -0.78 3.21
CA LEU A 140 -28.74 0.45 3.95
C LEU A 140 -29.88 1.25 3.30
N ASN A 141 -30.58 0.67 2.31
CA ASN A 141 -31.64 1.38 1.58
C ASN A 141 -32.91 1.58 2.41
N ASP A 142 -33.15 0.70 3.39
CA ASP A 142 -34.32 0.78 4.26
C ASP A 142 -34.11 1.81 5.36
N PHE A 143 -34.92 2.87 5.34
CA PHE A 143 -34.95 3.91 6.38
C PHE A 143 -35.11 3.32 7.79
N ASP A 144 -35.87 2.24 7.91
CA ASP A 144 -36.13 1.52 9.14
C ASP A 144 -34.90 0.72 9.65
N GLN A 145 -34.02 0.29 8.76
CA GLN A 145 -32.76 -0.36 9.14
C GLN A 145 -31.73 0.66 9.63
N VAL A 146 -31.65 1.82 8.97
CA VAL A 146 -30.71 2.89 9.35
C VAL A 146 -31.03 3.45 10.74
N ASN A 147 -32.31 3.60 11.09
CA ASN A 147 -32.72 4.07 12.42
C ASN A 147 -32.54 3.05 13.55
N ARG A 148 -32.37 1.76 13.24
CA ARG A 148 -32.11 0.70 14.23
C ARG A 148 -30.63 0.53 14.53
N LEU A 149 -29.74 1.20 13.80
CA LEU A 149 -28.32 1.24 14.11
C LEU A 149 -28.12 2.20 15.30
N ASP A 150 -27.43 1.72 16.33
CA ASP A 150 -27.10 2.53 17.52
C ASP A 150 -26.18 3.71 17.19
N ASP A 151 -25.46 3.62 16.07
CA ASP A 151 -24.60 4.67 15.54
C ASP A 151 -25.42 5.65 14.70
N THR A 152 -25.45 6.92 15.11
CA THR A 152 -25.98 8.09 14.37
C THR A 152 -25.20 8.42 13.09
N SER A 153 -24.78 7.37 12.38
CA SER A 153 -23.97 7.41 11.18
C SER A 153 -24.81 7.90 10.00
N LEU A 154 -24.35 8.97 9.37
CA LEU A 154 -24.93 9.46 8.13
C LEU A 154 -24.63 8.43 7.03
N ALA A 155 -25.68 7.86 6.44
CA ALA A 155 -25.56 7.05 5.23
C ALA A 155 -25.19 7.95 4.04
N VAL A 156 -23.88 8.14 3.82
CA VAL A 156 -23.38 8.87 2.66
C VAL A 156 -23.40 7.93 1.46
N ARG A 157 -24.15 8.32 0.42
CA ARG A 157 -24.11 7.67 -0.90
C ARG A 157 -23.07 8.36 -1.78
N PRO A 158 -21.89 7.77 -1.99
CA PRO A 158 -20.92 8.33 -2.91
C PRO A 158 -21.46 8.25 -4.35
N ASP A 159 -21.08 9.22 -5.19
CA ASP A 159 -21.39 9.17 -6.61
C ASP A 159 -20.53 8.08 -7.28
N LEU A 160 -21.18 7.04 -7.82
CA LEU A 160 -20.53 5.92 -8.51
C LEU A 160 -20.32 6.18 -10.00
N ARG A 161 -20.89 7.25 -10.58
CA ARG A 161 -20.74 7.57 -12.02
C ARG A 161 -19.28 7.58 -12.48
N PRO A 162 -18.32 8.19 -11.75
CA PRO A 162 -16.93 8.21 -12.18
C PRO A 162 -16.30 6.81 -12.26
N PHE A 163 -16.72 5.89 -11.38
CA PHE A 163 -16.24 4.51 -11.37
C PHE A 163 -16.80 3.67 -12.52
N TYR A 164 -18.05 3.89 -12.93
CA TYR A 164 -18.57 3.25 -14.14
C TYR A 164 -17.87 3.76 -15.41
N GLU A 165 -17.51 5.06 -15.46
CA GLU A 165 -16.73 5.62 -16.56
C GLU A 165 -15.30 5.05 -16.59
N THR A 166 -14.64 4.92 -15.44
CA THR A 166 -13.29 4.32 -15.38
C THR A 166 -13.31 2.86 -15.78
N ARG A 167 -14.33 2.10 -15.33
CA ARG A 167 -14.56 0.72 -15.74
C ARG A 167 -14.62 0.62 -17.25
N LYS A 168 -15.46 1.44 -17.90
CA LYS A 168 -15.61 1.43 -19.35
C LYS A 168 -14.28 1.71 -20.07
N VAL A 169 -13.53 2.72 -19.60
CA VAL A 169 -12.21 3.05 -20.16
C VAL A 169 -11.22 1.90 -20.04
N LEU A 170 -11.22 1.19 -18.91
CA LEU A 170 -10.33 0.04 -18.69
C LEU A 170 -10.76 -1.18 -19.52
N GLU A 171 -12.06 -1.43 -19.65
CA GLU A 171 -12.60 -2.47 -20.54
C GLU A 171 -12.25 -2.19 -22.01
N ASP A 172 -12.42 -0.94 -22.46
CA ASP A 172 -12.06 -0.47 -23.81
C ASP A 172 -10.54 -0.62 -24.07
N ALA A 173 -9.72 -0.49 -23.03
CA ALA A 173 -8.27 -0.70 -23.09
C ALA A 173 -7.84 -2.18 -23.05
N GLY A 174 -8.79 -3.12 -22.96
CA GLY A 174 -8.50 -4.56 -22.85
C GLY A 174 -8.02 -4.97 -21.46
N GLY A 175 -8.42 -4.25 -20.42
CA GLY A 175 -8.27 -4.64 -19.03
C GLY A 175 -9.00 -5.94 -18.75
N VAL A 176 -8.38 -6.84 -18.00
CA VAL A 176 -8.91 -8.15 -17.65
C VAL A 176 -8.76 -8.37 -16.15
N CYS A 177 -9.72 -9.04 -15.53
CA CYS A 177 -9.56 -9.58 -14.20
C CYS A 177 -8.44 -10.64 -14.20
N ALA A 178 -7.55 -10.63 -13.21
CA ALA A 178 -6.45 -11.57 -13.14
C ALA A 178 -6.94 -13.01 -12.92
N ASP A 179 -8.00 -13.16 -12.11
CA ASP A 179 -8.48 -14.45 -11.58
C ASP A 179 -7.31 -15.31 -11.07
N ALA A 180 -6.34 -14.67 -10.40
CA ALA A 180 -5.04 -15.27 -10.09
C ALA A 180 -5.11 -16.53 -9.20
N PHE A 181 -6.16 -16.66 -8.39
CA PHE A 181 -6.40 -17.79 -7.49
C PHE A 181 -7.36 -18.85 -8.07
N GLY A 182 -7.86 -18.65 -9.29
CA GLY A 182 -8.68 -19.63 -10.00
C GLY A 182 -7.86 -20.81 -10.52
N GLY A 183 -8.53 -21.92 -10.88
CA GLY A 183 -7.87 -23.10 -11.44
C GLY A 183 -7.15 -22.85 -12.78
N ASP A 184 -7.67 -21.92 -13.58
CA ASP A 184 -7.08 -21.45 -14.84
C ASP A 184 -6.97 -19.91 -14.81
N PRO A 185 -5.88 -19.35 -14.27
CA PRO A 185 -5.74 -17.92 -14.12
C PRO A 185 -5.57 -17.23 -15.48
N VAL A 186 -6.26 -16.10 -15.64
CA VAL A 186 -6.32 -15.37 -16.91
C VAL A 186 -5.01 -14.64 -17.20
N ILE A 187 -4.37 -14.15 -16.14
CA ILE A 187 -2.97 -13.73 -16.15
C ILE A 187 -2.18 -14.89 -15.57
N ARG A 188 -1.27 -15.46 -16.36
CA ARG A 188 -0.41 -16.55 -15.88
C ARG A 188 0.77 -15.98 -15.06
N PRO A 189 1.41 -16.78 -14.19
CA PRO A 189 2.58 -16.36 -13.41
C PRO A 189 3.73 -15.80 -14.26
N ASN A 190 3.85 -16.24 -15.51
CA ASN A 190 4.81 -15.73 -16.49
C ASN A 190 4.45 -14.35 -17.08
N GLY A 191 3.35 -13.73 -16.65
CA GLY A 191 2.85 -12.44 -17.13
C GLY A 191 2.10 -12.49 -18.45
N SER A 192 1.80 -13.68 -18.99
CA SER A 192 0.98 -13.84 -20.19
C SER A 192 -0.49 -13.59 -19.86
N VAL A 193 -1.14 -12.71 -20.63
CA VAL A 193 -2.58 -12.44 -20.54
C VAL A 193 -3.29 -13.26 -21.61
N LYS A 194 -4.22 -14.15 -21.23
CA LYS A 194 -5.00 -14.99 -22.16
C LYS A 194 -4.14 -15.77 -23.19
N GLY A 195 -2.91 -16.16 -22.83
CA GLY A 195 -1.99 -16.85 -23.75
C GLY A 195 -1.22 -15.93 -24.70
N GLY A 196 -1.26 -14.61 -24.49
CA GLY A 196 -0.43 -13.64 -25.20
C GLY A 196 1.05 -13.67 -24.79
N PRO A 197 1.87 -12.71 -25.27
CA PRO A 197 3.29 -12.67 -24.96
C PRO A 197 3.53 -12.53 -23.45
N ALA A 198 4.47 -13.31 -22.93
CA ALA A 198 4.96 -13.17 -21.56
C ALA A 198 5.59 -11.79 -21.37
N SER A 199 5.35 -11.18 -20.21
CA SER A 199 5.88 -9.86 -19.87
C SER A 199 6.40 -9.87 -18.44
N GLU A 200 7.67 -9.50 -18.27
CA GLU A 200 8.30 -9.33 -16.96
C GLU A 200 7.59 -8.27 -16.10
N LEU A 201 6.89 -7.31 -16.74
CA LEU A 201 6.10 -6.31 -16.02
C LEU A 201 4.85 -6.92 -15.37
N ARG A 202 4.37 -8.06 -15.87
CA ARG A 202 3.14 -8.71 -15.41
C ARG A 202 3.40 -10.03 -14.70
N SER A 203 4.64 -10.50 -14.69
CA SER A 203 4.99 -11.72 -13.97
C SER A 203 4.86 -11.53 -12.46
N TYR A 204 4.40 -12.58 -11.80
CA TYR A 204 4.24 -12.65 -10.36
C TYR A 204 4.38 -14.10 -9.90
N ASP A 205 4.74 -14.27 -8.64
CA ASP A 205 4.94 -15.57 -8.00
C ASP A 205 3.85 -15.80 -6.96
N LEU A 206 3.18 -16.95 -7.05
CA LEU A 206 2.08 -17.36 -6.16
C LEU A 206 2.55 -18.04 -4.86
N GLY A 207 3.86 -18.23 -4.69
CA GLY A 207 4.41 -18.89 -3.51
C GLY A 207 4.20 -18.08 -2.24
N GLU A 208 4.35 -18.70 -1.06
CA GLU A 208 4.43 -17.97 0.22
C GLU A 208 5.60 -16.98 0.21
N ASP A 209 6.68 -17.34 -0.49
CA ASP A 209 7.84 -16.48 -0.81
C ASP A 209 7.63 -15.59 -2.04
N GLY A 210 6.39 -15.50 -2.52
CA GLY A 210 6.02 -14.89 -3.79
C GLY A 210 6.25 -13.39 -3.85
N SER A 211 6.18 -12.83 -5.05
CA SER A 211 6.35 -11.39 -5.25
C SER A 211 5.25 -10.63 -4.50
N TYR A 212 5.64 -9.57 -3.78
CA TYR A 212 4.73 -8.68 -3.02
C TYR A 212 4.17 -9.26 -1.71
N THR A 213 4.59 -10.44 -1.26
CA THR A 213 4.24 -10.94 0.10
C THR A 213 5.10 -10.30 1.17
N ALA A 214 4.62 -10.32 2.41
CA ALA A 214 5.42 -9.96 3.59
C ALA A 214 6.81 -10.66 3.59
N ALA A 215 6.89 -11.93 3.19
CA ALA A 215 8.15 -12.66 3.08
C ALA A 215 9.10 -12.08 2.02
N ALA A 216 8.57 -11.66 0.86
CA ALA A 216 9.37 -10.95 -0.15
C ALA A 216 9.87 -9.60 0.35
N HIS A 217 9.03 -8.81 1.01
CA HIS A 217 9.42 -7.52 1.60
C HIS A 217 10.54 -7.67 2.63
N LEU A 218 10.45 -8.71 3.46
CA LEU A 218 11.46 -9.10 4.44
C LEU A 218 12.78 -9.51 3.76
N ARG A 219 12.74 -10.25 2.65
CA ARG A 219 13.93 -10.59 1.83
C ARG A 219 14.61 -9.41 1.17
N THR A 220 13.85 -8.38 0.78
CA THR A 220 14.44 -7.18 0.14
C THR A 220 15.34 -6.39 1.09
N GLY A 221 15.36 -6.71 2.39
CA GLY A 221 16.18 -6.04 3.40
C GLY A 221 15.72 -4.60 3.68
N LYS A 222 14.50 -4.26 3.26
CA LYS A 222 13.87 -2.95 3.45
C LYS A 222 13.32 -2.77 4.87
N TYR A 223 13.01 -3.89 5.52
CA TYR A 223 12.48 -3.94 6.87
C TYR A 223 13.43 -4.72 7.77
N ASP A 224 13.65 -4.19 8.96
CA ASP A 224 14.36 -4.88 10.03
C ASP A 224 13.31 -5.56 10.93
N VAL A 225 13.53 -6.84 11.23
CA VAL A 225 12.68 -7.57 12.19
C VAL A 225 13.34 -7.47 13.55
N LEU A 226 12.60 -6.97 14.52
CA LEU A 226 13.03 -6.87 15.91
C LEU A 226 12.37 -7.97 16.72
N LYS A 227 13.18 -8.62 17.56
CA LYS A 227 12.75 -9.57 18.59
C LYS A 227 12.95 -8.97 19.97
N TYR A 228 12.14 -9.43 20.92
CA TYR A 228 12.32 -9.07 22.33
C TYR A 228 13.30 -10.04 22.99
N GLU A 229 14.48 -9.54 23.37
CA GLU A 229 15.46 -10.26 24.18
C GLU A 229 15.72 -9.45 25.45
N ASP A 230 15.55 -10.08 26.63
CA ASP A 230 15.79 -9.47 27.95
C ASP A 230 15.14 -8.09 28.16
N GLY A 231 13.92 -7.91 27.63
CA GLY A 231 13.18 -6.65 27.73
C GLY A 231 13.67 -5.53 26.80
N ARG A 232 14.54 -5.84 25.84
CA ARG A 232 15.03 -4.92 24.79
C ARG A 232 14.67 -5.46 23.41
N LEU A 233 14.45 -4.54 22.46
CA LEU A 233 14.29 -4.88 21.06
C LEU A 233 15.68 -5.04 20.43
N VAL A 234 15.93 -6.21 19.84
CA VAL A 234 17.18 -6.57 19.16
C VAL A 234 16.84 -6.99 17.74
N GLU A 235 17.67 -6.63 16.75
CA GLU A 235 17.52 -7.08 15.37
C GLU A 235 17.66 -8.60 15.27
N ALA A 236 16.69 -9.26 14.62
CA ALA A 236 16.76 -10.65 14.22
C ALA A 236 17.47 -10.75 12.86
N ALA A 237 18.35 -11.73 12.67
CA ALA A 237 18.98 -11.98 11.39
C ALA A 237 18.06 -12.86 10.52
N TYR A 238 17.89 -12.49 9.24
CA TYR A 238 17.14 -13.30 8.29
C TYR A 238 18.03 -14.39 7.68
N ASP A 239 17.64 -15.67 7.81
CA ASP A 239 18.28 -16.76 7.10
C ASP A 239 17.58 -17.02 5.76
N ALA A 240 18.21 -16.53 4.69
CA ALA A 240 17.70 -16.66 3.32
C ALA A 240 17.63 -18.11 2.80
N LYS A 241 18.24 -19.10 3.46
CA LYS A 241 18.16 -20.52 3.08
C LYS A 241 16.98 -21.24 3.71
N THR A 242 16.58 -20.85 4.91
CA THR A 242 15.49 -21.50 5.65
C THR A 242 14.17 -20.73 5.58
N GLY A 243 14.19 -19.48 5.10
CA GLY A 243 13.02 -18.61 5.04
C GLY A 243 12.56 -18.14 6.42
N LYS A 244 13.39 -18.35 7.44
CA LYS A 244 13.09 -18.07 8.85
C LYS A 244 14.04 -17.03 9.41
N TRP A 245 13.54 -16.27 10.38
CA TRP A 245 14.34 -15.33 11.16
C TRP A 245 14.99 -16.07 12.33
N GLU A 246 16.27 -15.82 12.58
CA GLU A 246 17.00 -16.48 13.68
C GLU A 246 16.35 -16.17 15.03
N GLY A 247 15.76 -17.20 15.64
CA GLY A 247 15.10 -17.11 16.94
C GLY A 247 13.57 -16.98 16.91
N MET A 248 12.91 -17.26 15.78
CA MET A 248 11.44 -17.41 15.64
C MET A 248 11.01 -18.81 15.19
#